data_AF-A0AAW2K0N4-F1
#
_entry.id   AF-A0AAW2K0N4-F1
#
_cell.length_a   1.000
_cell.length_b   1.000
_cell.length_c   1.000
_cell.angle_alpha   90.00
_cell.angle_beta   90.00
_cell.angle_gamma   90.00
#
_symmetry.space_group_name_H-M   'P 1'
#
loop_
_entity.id
_entity.type
_entity.pdbx_description
1 polymer ?
#
loop_
_entity_poly.entity_id
_entity_poly.type
_entity_poly.pdbx_seq_one_letter_code
_entity_poly.pdbx_strand_id
1 'polypeptide(L)'
;MDPGFSQRLLCPIHSWFSEILKRIPQDGTFNQTAPLRWLVGSQECFSYDLTTATDRWPLLVLFEVFQCLFDRSFASSMVNSALATNVFLVPFVKRKWSQVCFVAGQPLGVRFKKYAVLGDDVVIADAKVASVYKSVLQRLGVAVSLPKSLISNSGCIEFAKKFMVNGVSEDLSPISIRCLSNYYHPNGLMAIRNKYSERITRFSTLCRIGGLGYRALGRIDYKRSLTTERRLAMWFRTLLPLTIWLGRGRPLNPYLRSYLIQFLLQEWKPKDLKVVPNEYFEQPGRKDFLEWSLLRCWMEVKIASLVLHYCNGPMGFYRGSPRGGTCRNHSLEL
;
A
#
# COMPACT_ATOMS: atom_id res chain seq x y z
N MET A 1 7.88 1.34 30.19
CA MET A 1 8.21 2.32 29.14
C MET A 1 6.93 2.71 28.42
N ASP A 2 6.75 4.00 28.12
CA ASP A 2 5.62 4.46 27.33
C ASP A 2 5.71 3.86 25.91
N PRO A 3 4.66 3.20 25.37
CA PRO A 3 4.69 2.58 24.05
C PRO A 3 5.08 3.57 22.94
N GLY A 4 4.67 4.84 23.10
CA GLY A 4 4.98 5.90 22.16
C GLY A 4 6.45 6.32 22.14
N PHE A 5 7.20 6.11 23.24
CA PHE A 5 8.63 6.41 23.30
C PHE A 5 9.44 5.36 22.54
N SER A 6 9.18 4.07 22.80
CA SER A 6 9.81 2.96 22.06
C SER A 6 9.50 3.02 20.56
N GLN A 7 8.28 3.39 20.17
CA GLN A 7 7.90 3.53 18.77
C GLN A 7 8.63 4.70 18.07
N ARG A 8 8.87 5.82 18.77
CA ARG A 8 9.65 6.94 18.23
C ARG A 8 11.14 6.60 18.12
N LEU A 9 11.69 5.85 19.07
CA LEU A 9 13.09 5.38 19.01
C LEU A 9 13.34 4.37 17.88
N LEU A 10 12.37 3.50 17.60
CA LEU A 10 12.48 2.52 16.52
C LEU A 10 12.23 3.10 15.12
N CYS A 11 11.60 4.27 15.02
CA CYS A 11 11.21 4.87 13.74
C CYS A 11 12.40 5.14 12.80
N PRO A 12 13.53 5.74 13.23
CA PRO A 12 14.69 5.96 12.36
C PRO A 12 15.30 4.65 11.85
N ILE A 13 15.37 3.63 12.72
CA ILE A 13 15.89 2.30 12.37
C ILE A 13 14.97 1.64 11.33
N HIS A 14 13.67 1.70 11.56
CA HIS A 14 12.67 1.19 10.61
C HIS A 14 12.75 1.88 9.24
N SER A 15 12.91 3.21 9.22
CA SER A 15 13.10 3.97 7.98
C SER A 15 14.37 3.57 7.24
N TRP A 16 15.47 3.36 7.95
CA TRP A 16 16.73 2.88 7.37
C TRP A 16 16.61 1.47 6.78
N PHE A 17 16.03 0.52 7.52
CA PHE A 17 15.76 -0.83 6.99
C PHE A 17 14.85 -0.79 5.75
N SER A 18 13.85 0.08 5.77
CA SER A 18 12.96 0.31 4.61
C SER A 18 13.73 0.78 3.37
N GLU A 19 14.77 1.61 3.52
CA GLU A 19 15.61 2.03 2.39
C GLU A 19 16.49 0.92 1.85
N ILE A 20 16.98 0.03 2.72
CA ILE A 20 17.76 -1.14 2.31
C ILE A 20 16.88 -2.15 1.59
N LEU A 21 15.70 -2.46 2.15
CA LEU A 21 14.75 -3.41 1.57
C LEU A 21 14.33 -3.01 0.16
N LYS A 22 14.16 -1.71 -0.12
CA LYS A 22 13.90 -1.20 -1.48
C LYS A 22 14.98 -1.57 -2.50
N ARG A 23 16.22 -1.83 -2.08
CA ARG A 23 17.32 -2.21 -2.96
C ARG A 23 17.33 -3.71 -3.29
N ILE A 24 16.53 -4.51 -2.58
CA ILE A 24 16.45 -5.97 -2.76
C ILE A 24 15.27 -6.27 -3.70
N PRO A 25 15.51 -6.71 -4.94
CA PRO A 25 14.43 -6.92 -5.90
C PRO A 25 13.53 -8.13 -5.60
N GLN A 26 13.97 -9.03 -4.71
CA GLN A 26 13.21 -10.20 -4.23
C GLN A 26 12.27 -9.88 -3.04
N ASP A 27 12.34 -8.67 -2.49
CA ASP A 27 11.48 -8.26 -1.38
C ASP A 27 10.15 -7.68 -1.88
N GLY A 28 9.04 -8.19 -1.36
CA GLY A 28 7.69 -7.80 -1.72
C GLY A 28 7.14 -6.60 -0.94
N THR A 29 7.89 -6.04 0.03
CA THR A 29 7.37 -5.07 1.01
C THR A 29 6.78 -3.82 0.35
N PHE A 30 7.44 -3.27 -0.66
CA PHE A 30 6.97 -2.07 -1.37
C PHE A 30 6.14 -2.40 -2.62
N ASN A 31 6.36 -3.59 -3.19
CA ASN A 31 5.63 -4.05 -4.36
C ASN A 31 5.52 -5.58 -4.33
N GLN A 32 4.35 -6.08 -3.93
CA GLN A 32 4.09 -7.50 -3.74
C GLN A 32 4.24 -8.32 -5.03
N THR A 33 4.09 -7.70 -6.22
CA THR A 33 4.17 -8.42 -7.50
C THR A 33 5.56 -8.38 -8.14
N ALA A 34 6.43 -7.47 -7.71
CA ALA A 34 7.77 -7.32 -8.29
C ALA A 34 8.66 -8.56 -8.14
N PRO A 35 8.72 -9.23 -6.96
CA PRO A 35 9.52 -10.44 -6.78
C PRO A 35 9.11 -11.60 -7.67
N LEU A 36 7.81 -11.74 -7.95
CA LEU A 36 7.25 -12.84 -8.74
C LEU A 36 7.82 -12.92 -10.15
N ARG A 37 8.25 -11.79 -10.71
CA ARG A 37 8.87 -11.70 -12.05
C ARG A 37 10.13 -12.56 -12.17
N TRP A 38 10.85 -12.78 -11.07
CA TRP A 38 12.07 -13.57 -11.02
C TRP A 38 11.82 -15.08 -10.93
N LEU A 39 10.57 -15.46 -10.66
CA LEU A 39 10.15 -16.86 -10.52
C LEU A 39 9.48 -17.40 -11.79
N VAL A 40 9.19 -16.53 -12.77
CA VAL A 40 8.54 -16.91 -14.04
C VAL A 40 9.37 -17.95 -14.78
N GLY A 41 8.71 -19.02 -15.23
CA GLY A 41 9.32 -20.17 -15.90
C GLY A 41 9.85 -21.26 -14.97
N SER A 42 9.77 -21.07 -13.65
CA SER A 42 10.20 -22.08 -12.68
C SER A 42 9.15 -23.18 -12.53
N GLN A 43 9.58 -24.44 -12.63
CA GLN A 43 8.69 -25.61 -12.50
C GLN A 43 8.60 -26.08 -11.04
N GLU A 44 9.73 -26.18 -10.34
CA GLU A 44 9.76 -26.56 -8.93
C GLU A 44 9.73 -25.33 -8.04
N CYS A 45 8.64 -25.15 -7.30
CA CYS A 45 8.44 -24.02 -6.41
C CYS A 45 7.96 -24.46 -5.03
N PHE A 46 8.50 -23.80 -4.00
CA PHE A 46 8.25 -24.10 -2.59
C PHE A 46 7.76 -22.82 -1.91
N SER A 47 6.46 -22.72 -1.64
CA SER A 47 5.85 -21.64 -0.86
C SER A 47 5.69 -22.14 0.56
N TYR A 48 6.49 -21.62 1.49
CA TYR A 48 6.47 -22.06 2.89
C TYR A 48 5.62 -21.15 3.75
N ASP A 49 4.68 -21.73 4.49
CA ASP A 49 3.90 -21.05 5.53
C ASP A 49 4.61 -21.24 6.87
N LEU A 50 5.07 -20.14 7.46
CA LEU A 50 5.80 -20.14 8.73
C LEU A 50 4.83 -19.96 9.90
N THR A 51 4.91 -20.85 10.89
CA THR A 51 4.03 -20.79 12.05
C THR A 51 4.57 -19.81 13.08
N THR A 52 3.86 -18.71 13.37
CA THR A 52 4.26 -17.71 14.41
C THR A 52 5.70 -17.22 14.24
N ALA A 53 6.12 -16.93 13.01
CA ALA A 53 7.51 -16.59 12.69
C ALA A 53 8.01 -15.34 13.44
N THR A 54 7.13 -14.35 13.61
CA THR A 54 7.44 -13.08 14.30
C THR A 54 7.77 -13.28 15.78
N ASP A 55 7.12 -14.24 16.44
CA ASP A 55 7.21 -14.42 17.89
C ASP A 55 8.34 -15.39 18.28
N ARG A 56 8.80 -16.21 17.34
CA ARG A 56 9.75 -17.31 17.59
C ARG A 56 11.15 -17.07 17.04
N TRP A 57 11.43 -15.89 16.51
CA TRP A 57 12.76 -15.60 15.98
C TRP A 57 13.78 -15.51 17.13
N PRO A 58 14.89 -16.30 17.10
CA PRO A 58 15.85 -16.27 18.20
C PRO A 58 16.50 -14.90 18.36
N LEU A 59 16.38 -14.34 19.56
CA LEU A 59 16.94 -13.03 19.91
C LEU A 59 18.46 -12.99 19.75
N LEU A 60 19.13 -14.11 20.01
CA LEU A 60 20.57 -14.25 19.81
C LEU A 60 20.95 -14.01 18.34
N VAL A 61 20.15 -14.51 17.40
CA VAL A 61 20.38 -14.30 15.97
C VAL A 61 20.13 -12.85 15.59
N LEU A 62 19.06 -12.23 16.12
CA LEU A 62 18.80 -10.81 15.91
C LEU A 62 19.94 -9.95 16.45
N PHE A 63 20.45 -10.26 17.65
CA PHE A 63 21.56 -9.57 18.28
C PHE A 63 22.86 -9.68 17.49
N GLU A 64 23.26 -10.89 17.09
CA GLU A 64 24.48 -11.10 16.29
C GLU A 64 24.40 -10.39 14.93
N VAL A 65 23.23 -10.44 14.26
CA VAL A 65 23.03 -9.72 12.98
C VAL A 65 23.09 -8.20 13.19
N PHE A 66 22.44 -7.67 14.24
CA PHE A 66 22.52 -6.25 14.56
C PHE A 66 23.94 -5.81 14.94
N GLN A 67 24.71 -6.64 15.63
CA GLN A 67 26.12 -6.39 15.96
C GLN A 67 27.05 -6.44 14.74
N CYS A 68 26.66 -7.16 13.69
CA CYS A 68 27.41 -7.13 12.43
C CYS A 68 27.07 -5.88 11.60
N LEU A 69 25.85 -5.34 11.73
CA LEU A 69 25.39 -4.15 11.00
C LEU A 69 25.73 -2.83 11.70
N PHE A 70 25.78 -2.87 13.03
CA PHE A 70 26.06 -1.76 13.93
C PHE A 70 27.07 -2.20 14.99
N ASP A 71 27.72 -1.28 15.68
CA ASP A 71 28.68 -1.64 16.71
C ASP A 71 28.02 -2.31 17.95
N ARG A 72 28.84 -3.00 18.75
CA ARG A 72 28.39 -3.73 19.96
C ARG A 72 27.60 -2.88 20.94
N SER A 73 27.94 -1.60 21.06
CA SER A 73 27.32 -0.70 22.03
C SER A 73 25.88 -0.33 21.61
N PHE A 74 25.64 -0.15 20.32
CA PHE A 74 24.33 0.13 19.75
C PHE A 74 23.42 -1.10 19.73
N ALA A 75 23.95 -2.27 19.34
CA ALA A 75 23.21 -3.54 19.32
C ALA A 75 22.72 -3.96 20.73
N SER A 76 23.58 -3.82 21.74
CA SER A 76 23.23 -4.11 23.13
C SER A 76 22.13 -3.17 23.65
N SER A 77 22.21 -1.88 23.33
CA SER A 77 21.22 -0.88 23.76
C SER A 77 19.83 -1.13 23.13
N MET A 78 19.78 -1.48 21.85
CA MET A 78 18.53 -1.75 21.13
C MET A 78 17.86 -3.05 21.57
N VAL A 79 18.62 -4.15 21.66
CA VAL A 79 18.06 -5.47 22.00
C VAL A 79 17.63 -5.54 23.46
N ASN A 80 18.44 -5.00 24.39
CA ASN A 80 18.12 -4.99 25.82
C ASN A 80 17.01 -4.00 26.19
N SER A 81 16.84 -2.91 25.42
CA SER A 81 15.80 -1.90 25.71
C SER A 81 14.48 -2.15 24.97
N ALA A 82 14.47 -2.89 23.85
CA ALA A 82 13.29 -2.99 22.99
C ALA A 82 12.78 -4.42 22.70
N LEU A 83 13.61 -5.48 22.77
CA LEU A 83 13.22 -6.78 22.18
C LEU A 83 13.29 -8.01 23.09
N ALA A 84 14.14 -8.09 24.12
CA ALA A 84 13.97 -9.08 25.18
C ALA A 84 14.97 -8.97 26.33
N THR A 85 14.45 -9.18 27.54
CA THR A 85 15.16 -9.84 28.63
C THR A 85 14.57 -11.24 28.80
N ASN A 86 15.36 -12.29 28.60
CA ASN A 86 15.28 -13.56 29.33
C ASN A 86 16.55 -14.38 29.08
N VAL A 87 17.24 -14.72 30.16
CA VAL A 87 18.47 -15.51 30.20
C VAL A 87 18.08 -16.98 30.40
N PHE A 88 18.62 -17.89 29.59
CA PHE A 88 18.55 -19.33 29.89
C PHE A 88 19.88 -20.03 29.58
N LEU A 89 20.27 -20.94 30.48
CA LEU A 89 21.43 -21.80 30.38
C LEU A 89 21.01 -23.16 29.81
N VAL A 90 21.78 -23.71 28.87
CA VAL A 90 21.54 -25.06 28.33
C VAL A 90 22.74 -25.96 28.65
N PRO A 91 22.56 -27.06 29.41
CA PRO A 91 23.60 -28.04 29.61
C PRO A 91 23.62 -29.02 28.42
N PHE A 92 24.78 -29.60 28.13
CA PHE A 92 25.07 -30.59 27.07
C PHE A 92 25.63 -30.07 25.75
N VAL A 93 26.83 -29.47 25.81
CA VAL A 93 27.93 -29.82 24.89
C VAL A 93 29.22 -29.93 25.72
N LYS A 94 29.92 -31.06 25.60
CA LYS A 94 31.12 -31.39 26.37
C LYS A 94 32.30 -30.48 25.97
N ARG A 95 32.94 -29.93 27.01
CA ARG A 95 34.30 -29.34 27.10
C ARG A 95 34.54 -27.96 26.45
N LYS A 96 34.85 -27.01 27.35
CA LYS A 96 35.42 -25.66 27.19
C LYS A 96 34.58 -24.67 26.37
N TRP A 97 34.19 -23.59 27.05
CA TRP A 97 33.52 -22.41 26.53
C TRP A 97 34.25 -21.84 25.31
N SER A 98 33.73 -22.09 24.12
CA SER A 98 34.13 -21.39 22.90
C SER A 98 32.91 -20.67 22.33
N GLN A 99 32.98 -19.33 22.37
CA GLN A 99 32.08 -18.48 21.59
C GLN A 99 32.31 -18.80 20.11
N VAL A 100 31.27 -19.22 19.41
CA VAL A 100 31.33 -19.39 17.96
C VAL A 100 30.77 -18.12 17.33
N CYS A 101 31.63 -17.38 16.64
CA CYS A 101 31.26 -16.20 15.86
C CYS A 101 31.49 -16.52 14.38
N PHE A 102 30.61 -16.04 13.49
CA PHE A 102 30.94 -15.97 12.06
C PHE A 102 31.86 -14.76 11.85
N VAL A 103 33.16 -15.02 11.69
CA VAL A 103 34.22 -13.97 11.63
C VAL A 103 34.42 -13.37 10.23
N ALA A 104 33.80 -13.90 9.18
CA ALA A 104 33.89 -13.32 7.84
C ALA A 104 32.69 -13.71 6.97
N GLY A 105 32.31 -12.81 6.05
CA GLY A 105 31.23 -13.01 5.08
C GLY A 105 31.39 -14.34 4.34
N GLN A 106 30.29 -15.10 4.28
CA GLN A 106 30.25 -16.34 3.51
C GLN A 106 30.70 -16.08 2.07
N PRO A 107 31.43 -17.05 1.46
CA PRO A 107 32.00 -16.89 0.14
C PRO A 107 30.88 -16.51 -0.83
N LEU A 108 31.14 -15.46 -1.63
CA LEU A 108 30.28 -14.97 -2.69
C LEU A 108 30.08 -16.08 -3.74
N GLY A 109 29.20 -17.02 -3.41
CA GLY A 109 28.47 -17.80 -4.40
C GLY A 109 27.61 -16.82 -5.20
N VAL A 110 27.38 -17.16 -6.47
CA VAL A 110 26.46 -16.43 -7.34
C VAL A 110 25.18 -16.15 -6.56
N ARG A 111 24.79 -14.87 -6.43
CA ARG A 111 23.59 -14.48 -5.69
C ARG A 111 22.41 -15.26 -6.25
N PHE A 112 21.83 -16.15 -5.46
CA PHE A 112 20.61 -16.85 -5.81
C PHE A 112 19.49 -15.82 -5.93
N LYS A 113 18.79 -15.77 -7.07
CA LYS A 113 17.75 -14.76 -7.35
C LYS A 113 16.33 -15.33 -7.42
N LYS A 114 16.20 -16.66 -7.44
CA LYS A 114 14.93 -17.38 -7.62
C LYS A 114 14.21 -17.57 -6.28
N TYR A 115 14.01 -16.48 -5.56
CA TYR A 115 13.23 -16.44 -4.33
C TYR A 115 12.41 -15.16 -4.24
N ALA A 116 11.35 -15.19 -3.45
CA ALA A 116 10.54 -14.03 -3.08
C ALA A 116 10.23 -14.08 -1.59
N VAL A 117 10.30 -12.94 -0.91
CA VAL A 117 9.99 -12.82 0.53
C VAL A 117 9.09 -11.61 0.76
N LEU A 118 8.08 -11.77 1.61
CA LEU A 118 7.26 -10.70 2.15
C LEU A 118 6.87 -11.06 3.58
N GLY A 119 7.62 -10.55 4.56
CA GLY A 119 7.37 -10.90 5.96
C GLY A 119 7.55 -12.40 6.19
N ASP A 120 6.46 -13.07 6.57
CA ASP A 120 6.36 -14.53 6.76
C ASP A 120 6.13 -15.32 5.46
N ASP A 121 5.61 -14.68 4.41
CA ASP A 121 5.43 -15.31 3.10
C ASP A 121 6.80 -15.49 2.41
N VAL A 122 7.21 -16.73 2.19
CA VAL A 122 8.48 -17.07 1.52
C VAL A 122 8.25 -18.07 0.39
N VAL A 123 8.75 -17.73 -0.80
CA VAL A 123 8.75 -18.62 -1.97
C VAL A 123 10.18 -18.83 -2.45
N ILE A 124 10.55 -20.09 -2.68
CA ILE A 124 11.85 -20.50 -3.21
C ILE A 124 11.62 -21.37 -4.44
N ALA A 125 12.20 -21.02 -5.57
CA ALA A 125 12.09 -21.76 -6.83
C ALA A 125 13.36 -22.56 -7.15
N ASP A 126 13.84 -23.31 -6.15
CA ASP A 126 14.93 -24.30 -6.25
C ASP A 126 14.82 -25.32 -5.11
N ALA A 127 14.78 -26.61 -5.45
CA ALA A 127 14.59 -27.69 -4.48
C ALA A 127 15.76 -27.83 -3.48
N LYS A 128 17.00 -27.62 -3.94
CA LYS A 128 18.19 -27.73 -3.07
C LYS A 128 18.18 -26.59 -2.05
N VAL A 129 17.93 -25.36 -2.50
CA VAL A 129 17.84 -24.19 -1.61
C VAL A 129 16.68 -24.34 -0.62
N ALA A 130 15.52 -24.81 -1.08
CA ALA A 130 14.34 -25.00 -0.23
C ALA A 130 14.60 -26.03 0.89
N SER A 131 15.27 -27.15 0.57
CA SER A 131 15.64 -28.17 1.57
C SER A 131 16.58 -27.63 2.65
N VAL A 132 17.60 -26.87 2.24
CA VAL A 132 18.55 -26.22 3.16
C VAL A 132 17.81 -25.20 4.03
N TYR A 133 16.99 -24.34 3.42
CA TYR A 133 16.18 -23.35 4.13
C TYR A 133 15.30 -23.98 5.20
N LYS A 134 14.57 -25.05 4.87
CA LYS A 134 13.75 -25.81 5.82
C LYS A 134 14.58 -26.37 6.97
N SER A 135 15.75 -26.94 6.69
CA SER A 135 16.64 -27.50 7.72
C SER A 135 17.16 -26.42 8.70
N VAL A 136 17.45 -25.23 8.18
CA VAL A 136 17.91 -24.09 8.99
C VAL A 136 16.78 -23.59 9.88
N LEU A 137 15.57 -23.41 9.35
CA LEU A 137 14.41 -22.98 10.14
C LEU A 137 14.09 -23.96 11.28
N GLN A 138 14.17 -25.26 11.03
CA GLN A 138 13.98 -26.28 12.06
C GLN A 138 15.02 -26.16 13.19
N ARG A 139 16.29 -25.91 12.85
CA ARG A 139 17.35 -25.68 13.85
C ARG A 139 17.14 -24.40 14.64
N LEU A 140 16.53 -23.38 14.03
CA LEU A 140 16.19 -22.11 14.68
C LEU A 140 14.91 -22.17 15.52
N GLY A 141 14.21 -23.32 15.57
CA GLY A 141 12.96 -23.47 16.31
C GLY A 141 11.73 -22.87 15.62
N VAL A 142 11.85 -22.48 14.34
CA VAL A 142 10.74 -21.97 13.54
C VAL A 142 10.06 -23.14 12.84
N ALA A 143 8.81 -23.42 13.22
CA ALA A 143 8.04 -24.53 12.66
C ALA A 143 7.43 -24.14 11.31
N VAL A 144 7.73 -24.92 10.27
CA VAL A 144 7.10 -24.80 8.95
C VAL A 144 5.82 -25.63 8.92
N SER A 145 4.69 -25.02 8.57
CA SER A 145 3.41 -25.73 8.46
C SER A 145 3.29 -26.36 7.07
N LEU A 146 3.69 -27.62 6.93
CA LEU A 146 3.57 -28.34 5.64
C LEU A 146 2.14 -28.38 5.08
N PRO A 147 1.07 -28.56 5.88
CA PRO A 147 -0.31 -28.57 5.35
C PRO A 147 -0.76 -27.22 4.77
N LYS A 148 -0.13 -26.12 5.18
CA LYS A 148 -0.41 -24.76 4.67
C LYS A 148 0.61 -24.31 3.63
N SER A 149 1.72 -25.02 3.52
CA SER A 149 2.75 -24.75 2.52
C SER A 149 2.35 -25.36 1.17
N LEU A 150 2.65 -24.65 0.09
CA LEU A 150 2.41 -25.13 -1.27
C LEU A 150 3.73 -25.53 -1.92
N ILE A 151 3.89 -26.84 -2.15
CA ILE A 151 5.01 -27.41 -2.89
C ILE A 151 4.48 -27.88 -4.23
N SER A 152 5.04 -27.37 -5.32
CA SER A 152 4.59 -27.72 -6.66
C SER A 152 5.76 -28.04 -7.58
N ASN A 153 5.51 -28.98 -8.49
CA ASN A 153 6.43 -29.35 -9.57
C ASN A 153 5.95 -28.81 -10.94
N SER A 154 4.80 -28.12 -10.95
CA SER A 154 4.15 -27.51 -12.11
C SER A 154 4.23 -25.97 -12.11
N GLY A 155 5.01 -25.39 -11.19
CA GLY A 155 5.20 -23.95 -11.07
C GLY A 155 4.00 -23.20 -10.47
N CYS A 156 3.26 -23.86 -9.59
CA CYS A 156 2.20 -23.25 -8.79
C CYS A 156 2.77 -22.63 -7.50
N ILE A 157 2.43 -21.39 -7.21
CA ILE A 157 2.89 -20.70 -6.00
C ILE A 157 1.77 -19.91 -5.35
N GLU A 158 1.89 -19.72 -4.04
CA GLU A 158 1.11 -18.77 -3.28
C GLU A 158 2.07 -17.74 -2.65
N PHE A 159 1.80 -16.46 -2.87
CA PHE A 159 2.60 -15.37 -2.29
C PHE A 159 1.75 -14.12 -2.11
N ALA A 160 1.73 -13.53 -0.91
CA ALA A 160 0.98 -12.29 -0.64
C ALA A 160 -0.51 -12.36 -1.05
N LYS A 161 -1.14 -13.53 -0.85
CA LYS A 161 -2.53 -13.85 -1.30
C LYS A 161 -2.71 -13.89 -2.82
N LYS A 162 -1.61 -13.89 -3.59
CA LYS A 162 -1.65 -14.19 -5.02
C LYS A 162 -1.39 -15.67 -5.25
N PHE A 163 -2.26 -16.31 -6.01
CA PHE A 163 -2.13 -17.70 -6.44
C PHE A 163 -1.76 -17.72 -7.93
N MET A 164 -0.53 -18.12 -8.23
CA MET A 164 0.01 -18.14 -9.59
C MET A 164 0.21 -19.58 -10.05
N VAL A 165 0.01 -19.84 -11.35
CA VAL A 165 0.15 -21.17 -11.96
C VAL A 165 0.96 -21.12 -13.26
N ASN A 166 1.18 -22.29 -13.88
CA ASN A 166 1.86 -22.45 -15.17
C ASN A 166 3.26 -21.81 -15.17
N GLY A 167 4.11 -22.18 -14.21
CA GLY A 167 5.44 -21.57 -14.08
C GLY A 167 5.37 -20.10 -13.67
N VAL A 168 4.46 -19.74 -12.76
CA VAL A 168 4.27 -18.37 -12.24
C VAL A 168 3.87 -17.36 -13.32
N SER A 169 3.34 -17.81 -14.45
CA SER A 169 2.98 -16.95 -15.59
C SER A 169 1.54 -16.44 -15.51
N GLU A 170 0.63 -17.25 -14.97
CA GLU A 170 -0.81 -16.96 -14.94
C GLU A 170 -1.29 -16.71 -13.50
N ASP A 171 -2.11 -15.67 -13.31
CA ASP A 171 -2.69 -15.31 -12.02
C ASP A 171 -4.12 -15.86 -11.88
N LEU A 172 -4.28 -16.85 -10.98
CA LEU A 172 -5.56 -17.46 -10.60
C LEU A 172 -5.99 -17.11 -9.17
N SER A 173 -5.48 -16.03 -8.59
CA SER A 173 -5.85 -15.59 -7.23
C SER A 173 -7.36 -15.45 -7.04
N PRO A 174 -7.91 -15.81 -5.87
CA PRO A 174 -9.34 -15.71 -5.62
C PRO A 174 -9.84 -14.26 -5.52
N ILE A 175 -11.10 -14.04 -5.92
CA ILE A 175 -11.79 -12.75 -5.71
C ILE A 175 -12.54 -12.81 -4.38
N SER A 176 -12.35 -11.79 -3.53
CA SER A 176 -13.00 -11.75 -2.23
C SER A 176 -14.49 -11.47 -2.36
N ILE A 177 -15.34 -12.38 -1.87
CA ILE A 177 -16.80 -12.19 -1.89
C ILE A 177 -17.25 -10.99 -1.06
N ARG A 178 -16.56 -10.70 0.05
CA ARG A 178 -16.78 -9.49 0.86
C ARG A 178 -16.53 -8.22 0.03
N CYS A 179 -15.50 -8.24 -0.81
CA CYS A 179 -15.23 -7.11 -1.72
C CYS A 179 -16.35 -6.95 -2.76
N LEU A 180 -16.92 -8.06 -3.24
CA LEU A 180 -18.02 -8.05 -4.19
C LEU A 180 -19.36 -7.63 -3.57
N SER A 181 -19.53 -7.75 -2.25
CA SER A 181 -20.80 -7.41 -1.57
C SER A 181 -21.29 -5.98 -1.88
N ASN A 182 -20.37 -5.02 -2.02
CA ASN A 182 -20.69 -3.61 -2.32
C ASN A 182 -20.92 -3.31 -3.82
N TYR A 183 -21.17 -4.32 -4.66
CA TYR A 183 -21.33 -4.14 -6.12
C TYR A 183 -22.53 -3.27 -6.53
N TYR A 184 -23.54 -3.15 -5.67
CA TYR A 184 -24.77 -2.42 -5.99
C TYR A 184 -24.56 -0.90 -6.00
N HIS A 185 -23.60 -0.39 -5.22
CA HIS A 185 -23.23 1.02 -5.20
C HIS A 185 -22.16 1.36 -6.26
N PRO A 186 -22.26 2.50 -6.99
CA PRO A 186 -21.26 2.92 -7.97
C PRO A 186 -19.84 3.06 -7.40
N ASN A 187 -19.71 3.55 -6.16
CA ASN A 187 -18.42 3.68 -5.48
C ASN A 187 -17.84 2.32 -5.10
N GLY A 188 -18.68 1.37 -4.67
CA GLY A 188 -18.26 0.00 -4.37
C GLY A 188 -17.80 -0.73 -5.62
N LEU A 189 -18.52 -0.60 -6.74
CA LEU A 189 -18.08 -1.06 -8.06
C LEU A 189 -16.72 -0.50 -8.46
N MET A 190 -16.50 0.80 -8.24
CA MET A 190 -15.22 1.42 -8.57
C MET A 190 -14.09 0.92 -7.66
N ALA A 191 -14.37 0.67 -6.38
CA ALA A 191 -13.40 0.07 -5.47
C ALA A 191 -13.01 -1.35 -5.92
N ILE A 192 -13.97 -2.16 -6.39
CA ILE A 192 -13.72 -3.48 -6.98
C ILE A 192 -12.84 -3.34 -8.23
N ARG A 193 -13.17 -2.42 -9.14
CA ARG A 193 -12.36 -2.14 -10.34
C ARG A 193 -10.94 -1.76 -9.96
N ASN A 194 -10.75 -0.83 -9.03
CA ASN A 194 -9.43 -0.33 -8.67
C ASN A 194 -8.58 -1.45 -8.04
N LYS A 195 -9.18 -2.29 -7.21
CA LYS A 195 -8.52 -3.43 -6.58
C LYS A 195 -8.14 -4.53 -7.57
N TYR A 196 -9.00 -4.78 -8.57
CA TYR A 196 -8.81 -5.83 -9.57
C TYR A 196 -8.59 -5.24 -10.98
N SER A 197 -7.85 -4.13 -11.06
CA SER A 197 -7.69 -3.34 -12.29
C SER A 197 -7.02 -4.12 -13.42
N GLU A 198 -6.09 -5.01 -13.07
CA GLU A 198 -5.42 -5.94 -13.99
C GLU A 198 -6.41 -6.93 -14.64
N ARG A 199 -7.50 -7.30 -13.95
CA ARG A 199 -8.50 -8.27 -14.42
C ARG A 199 -9.73 -7.63 -15.03
N ILE A 200 -10.17 -6.49 -14.49
CA ILE A 200 -11.37 -5.76 -14.94
C ILE A 200 -10.94 -4.63 -15.89
N THR A 201 -10.52 -5.03 -17.09
CA THR A 201 -10.06 -4.11 -18.14
C THR A 201 -11.22 -3.50 -18.94
N ARG A 202 -12.33 -4.23 -19.09
CA ARG A 202 -13.48 -3.82 -19.90
C ARG A 202 -14.60 -3.23 -19.05
N PHE A 203 -15.18 -2.12 -19.51
CA PHE A 203 -16.36 -1.49 -18.89
C PHE A 203 -17.57 -2.43 -18.86
N SER A 204 -17.72 -3.26 -19.89
CA SER A 204 -18.78 -4.28 -19.98
C SER A 204 -18.68 -5.30 -18.84
N THR A 205 -17.48 -5.77 -18.50
CA THR A 205 -17.23 -6.67 -17.37
C THR A 205 -17.64 -6.02 -16.05
N LEU A 206 -17.27 -4.75 -15.83
CA LEU A 206 -17.68 -4.01 -14.64
C LEU A 206 -19.20 -3.87 -14.55
N CYS A 207 -19.88 -3.57 -15.65
CA CYS A 207 -21.33 -3.48 -15.70
C CYS A 207 -22.01 -4.82 -15.41
N ARG A 208 -21.41 -5.93 -15.88
CA ARG A 208 -21.89 -7.30 -15.62
C ARG A 208 -21.79 -7.65 -14.14
N ILE A 209 -20.67 -7.31 -13.50
CA ILE A 209 -20.50 -7.43 -12.03
C ILE A 209 -21.55 -6.57 -11.30
N GLY A 210 -21.85 -5.39 -11.85
CA GLY A 210 -22.92 -4.51 -11.36
C GLY A 210 -24.35 -4.99 -11.62
N GLY A 211 -24.56 -6.25 -11.99
CA GLY A 211 -25.88 -6.84 -12.22
C GLY A 211 -26.52 -6.54 -13.58
N LEU A 212 -25.78 -6.01 -14.56
CA LEU A 212 -26.34 -5.74 -15.89
C LEU A 212 -26.57 -7.06 -16.66
N GLY A 213 -27.80 -7.28 -17.13
CA GLY A 213 -28.19 -8.45 -17.93
C GLY A 213 -27.51 -8.49 -19.31
N TYR A 214 -27.41 -9.69 -19.92
CA TYR A 214 -26.76 -9.88 -21.23
C TYR A 214 -27.43 -9.04 -22.34
N ARG A 215 -28.77 -8.94 -22.35
CA ARG A 215 -29.53 -8.14 -23.32
C ARG A 215 -29.21 -6.66 -23.23
N ALA A 216 -29.04 -6.15 -22.01
CA ALA A 216 -28.68 -4.75 -21.78
C ALA A 216 -27.20 -4.49 -22.09
N LEU A 217 -26.33 -5.49 -21.85
CA LEU A 217 -24.92 -5.43 -22.19
C LEU A 217 -24.69 -5.33 -23.71
N GLY A 218 -25.44 -6.09 -24.51
CA GLY A 218 -25.35 -6.01 -25.98
C GLY A 218 -25.80 -4.66 -26.57
N ARG A 219 -26.52 -3.85 -25.79
CA ARG A 219 -26.98 -2.52 -26.20
C ARG A 219 -26.12 -1.39 -25.62
N ILE A 220 -25.09 -1.72 -24.84
CA ILE A 220 -24.37 -0.74 -24.01
C ILE A 220 -23.72 0.38 -24.82
N ASP A 221 -23.39 0.14 -26.09
CA ASP A 221 -22.71 1.13 -26.92
C ASP A 221 -23.67 2.19 -27.48
N TYR A 222 -24.93 1.83 -27.75
CA TYR A 222 -25.90 2.70 -28.43
C TYR A 222 -27.16 3.03 -27.60
N LYS A 223 -27.47 2.28 -26.54
CA LYS A 223 -28.59 2.56 -25.63
C LYS A 223 -28.23 2.23 -24.18
N ARG A 224 -28.03 3.27 -23.37
CA ARG A 224 -27.64 3.15 -21.95
C ARG A 224 -28.78 3.61 -21.04
N SER A 225 -28.98 2.90 -19.92
CA SER A 225 -29.80 3.41 -18.83
C SER A 225 -29.09 4.53 -18.07
N LEU A 226 -29.83 5.36 -17.34
CA LEU A 226 -29.25 6.38 -16.45
C LEU A 226 -28.26 5.76 -15.44
N THR A 227 -28.54 4.55 -14.94
CA THR A 227 -27.64 3.81 -14.05
C THR A 227 -26.33 3.44 -14.75
N THR A 228 -26.39 3.04 -16.01
CA THR A 228 -25.22 2.69 -16.83
C THR A 228 -24.41 3.92 -17.21
N GLU A 229 -25.07 5.03 -17.53
CA GLU A 229 -24.40 6.32 -17.76
C GLU A 229 -23.64 6.80 -16.52
N ARG A 230 -24.25 6.68 -15.32
CA ARG A 230 -23.56 7.01 -14.06
C ARG A 230 -22.31 6.15 -13.87
N ARG A 231 -22.39 4.84 -14.14
CA ARG A 231 -21.24 3.92 -14.09
C ARG A 231 -20.16 4.30 -15.11
N LEU A 232 -20.56 4.72 -16.31
CA LEU A 232 -19.65 5.16 -17.37
C LEU A 232 -18.94 6.47 -16.99
N ALA A 233 -19.68 7.43 -16.42
CA ALA A 233 -19.08 8.65 -15.89
C ALA A 233 -18.06 8.31 -14.79
N MET A 234 -18.40 7.41 -13.87
CA MET A 234 -17.46 6.93 -12.85
C MET A 234 -16.24 6.24 -13.47
N TRP A 235 -16.41 5.45 -14.54
CA TRP A 235 -15.32 4.76 -15.24
C TRP A 235 -14.26 5.73 -15.79
N PHE A 236 -14.70 6.83 -16.39
CA PHE A 236 -13.82 7.85 -16.95
C PHE A 236 -13.40 8.94 -15.97
N ARG A 237 -13.80 8.85 -14.69
CA ARG A 237 -13.52 9.87 -13.66
C ARG A 237 -12.05 10.27 -13.56
N THR A 238 -11.13 9.32 -13.70
CA THR A 238 -9.68 9.57 -13.60
C THR A 238 -9.07 10.08 -14.91
N LEU A 239 -9.82 10.04 -16.02
CA LEU A 239 -9.34 10.36 -17.36
C LEU A 239 -9.87 11.70 -17.87
N LEU A 240 -10.96 12.22 -17.30
CA LEU A 240 -11.63 13.43 -17.76
C LEU A 240 -11.43 14.60 -16.79
N PRO A 241 -11.23 15.83 -17.29
CA PRO A 241 -11.34 17.05 -16.48
C PRO A 241 -12.69 17.10 -15.73
N LEU A 242 -12.70 17.64 -14.50
CA LEU A 242 -13.89 17.64 -13.63
C LEU A 242 -15.15 18.15 -14.33
N THR A 243 -15.04 19.22 -15.10
CA THR A 243 -16.17 19.82 -15.82
C THR A 243 -16.74 18.88 -16.86
N ILE A 244 -15.89 18.17 -17.60
CA ILE A 244 -16.30 17.17 -18.59
C ILE A 244 -16.84 15.92 -17.89
N TRP A 245 -16.25 15.53 -16.76
CA TRP A 245 -16.72 14.40 -15.96
C TRP A 245 -18.13 14.65 -15.40
N LEU A 246 -18.36 15.81 -14.78
CA LEU A 246 -19.67 16.22 -14.27
C LEU A 246 -20.70 16.38 -15.40
N GLY A 247 -20.27 16.88 -16.55
CA GLY A 247 -21.07 16.95 -17.77
C GLY A 247 -21.24 15.61 -18.51
N ARG A 248 -20.81 14.49 -17.92
CA ARG A 248 -20.92 13.13 -18.49
C ARG A 248 -20.29 12.98 -19.88
N GLY A 249 -19.12 13.59 -20.09
CA GLY A 249 -18.41 13.61 -21.38
C GLY A 249 -18.78 14.80 -22.27
N ARG A 250 -19.66 15.70 -21.81
CA ARG A 250 -20.00 16.96 -22.48
C ARG A 250 -19.54 18.15 -21.62
N PRO A 251 -19.39 19.35 -22.20
CA PRO A 251 -19.19 20.55 -21.41
C PRO A 251 -20.31 20.70 -20.37
N LEU A 252 -19.94 20.96 -19.11
CA LEU A 252 -20.91 21.22 -18.05
C LEU A 252 -21.73 22.45 -18.39
N ASN A 253 -23.05 22.37 -18.21
CA ASN A 253 -23.95 23.50 -18.41
C ASN A 253 -23.46 24.71 -17.57
N PRO A 254 -23.29 25.91 -18.16
CA PRO A 254 -22.83 27.10 -17.46
C PRO A 254 -23.65 27.45 -16.20
N TYR A 255 -24.96 27.20 -16.22
CA TYR A 255 -25.84 27.44 -15.07
C TYR A 255 -25.57 26.46 -13.93
N LEU A 256 -25.40 25.16 -14.24
CA LEU A 256 -25.04 24.16 -13.24
C LEU A 256 -23.65 24.40 -12.67
N ARG A 257 -22.71 24.85 -13.51
CA ARG A 257 -21.38 25.27 -13.07
C ARG A 257 -21.48 26.43 -12.08
N SER A 258 -22.30 27.44 -12.38
CA SER A 258 -22.50 28.60 -11.51
C SER A 258 -23.13 28.20 -10.17
N TYR A 259 -24.15 27.33 -10.20
CA TYR A 259 -24.77 26.80 -8.99
C TYR A 259 -23.78 25.99 -8.12
N LEU A 260 -22.97 25.13 -8.74
CA LEU A 260 -21.93 24.37 -8.04
C LEU A 260 -20.88 25.30 -7.40
N ILE A 261 -20.48 26.34 -8.12
CA ILE A 261 -19.56 27.36 -7.60
C ILE A 261 -20.16 28.05 -6.38
N GLN A 262 -21.41 28.48 -6.46
CA GLN A 262 -22.12 29.15 -5.37
C GLN A 262 -22.30 28.24 -4.16
N PHE A 263 -22.67 26.98 -4.38
CA PHE A 263 -22.76 25.96 -3.34
C PHE A 263 -21.41 25.75 -2.62
N LEU A 264 -20.32 25.60 -3.38
CA LEU A 264 -18.98 25.44 -2.80
C LEU A 264 -18.55 26.67 -1.99
N LEU A 265 -18.86 27.88 -2.46
CA LEU A 265 -18.57 29.11 -1.72
C LEU A 265 -19.32 29.19 -0.38
N GLN A 266 -20.58 28.76 -0.36
CA GLN A 266 -21.40 28.75 0.85
C GLN A 266 -20.89 27.75 1.90
N GLU A 267 -20.56 26.53 1.46
CA GLU A 267 -20.11 25.46 2.35
C GLU A 267 -18.68 25.70 2.84
N TRP A 268 -17.77 26.14 1.96
CA TRP A 268 -16.35 26.17 2.28
C TRP A 268 -15.85 27.48 2.83
N LYS A 269 -16.64 28.56 2.73
CA LYS A 269 -16.39 29.94 3.23
C LYS A 269 -14.90 30.32 3.21
N PRO A 270 -14.39 31.10 2.25
CA PRO A 270 -12.96 31.38 2.12
C PRO A 270 -12.41 32.22 3.29
N LYS A 271 -12.16 31.58 4.43
CA LYS A 271 -11.64 32.19 5.67
C LYS A 271 -10.18 32.63 5.53
N ASP A 272 -9.46 32.04 4.57
CA ASP A 272 -8.04 32.31 4.34
C ASP A 272 -7.80 33.51 3.41
N LEU A 273 -8.85 34.03 2.75
CA LEU A 273 -8.71 35.19 1.86
C LEU A 273 -8.77 36.48 2.67
N LYS A 274 -7.66 37.21 2.70
CA LYS A 274 -7.59 38.58 3.23
C LYS A 274 -7.49 39.56 2.07
N VAL A 275 -8.42 40.50 1.99
CA VAL A 275 -8.37 41.60 1.00
C VAL A 275 -7.43 42.67 1.53
N VAL A 276 -6.60 43.23 0.65
CA VAL A 276 -5.70 44.36 0.98
C VAL A 276 -6.56 45.61 1.26
N PRO A 277 -6.23 46.43 2.28
CA PRO A 277 -6.97 47.65 2.58
C PRO A 277 -7.08 48.61 1.38
N ASN A 278 -8.17 49.39 1.34
CA ASN A 278 -8.48 50.29 0.23
C ASN A 278 -7.40 51.33 -0.06
N GLU A 279 -6.64 51.71 0.97
CA GLU A 279 -5.59 52.74 0.94
C GLU A 279 -4.45 52.41 -0.04
N TYR A 280 -4.28 51.15 -0.41
CA TYR A 280 -3.21 50.69 -1.31
C TYR A 280 -3.60 50.69 -2.80
N PHE A 281 -4.83 51.09 -3.15
CA PHE A 281 -5.30 51.12 -4.54
C PHE A 281 -5.55 52.54 -5.02
N GLU A 282 -4.63 53.05 -5.85
CA GLU A 282 -4.73 54.40 -6.44
C GLU A 282 -5.86 54.53 -7.48
N GLN A 283 -6.24 53.42 -8.12
CA GLN A 283 -7.20 53.40 -9.23
C GLN A 283 -8.51 52.70 -8.84
N PRO A 284 -9.68 53.32 -9.10
CA PRO A 284 -10.96 52.65 -8.93
C PRO A 284 -11.06 51.45 -9.89
N GLY A 285 -11.35 50.26 -9.33
CA GLY A 285 -11.48 49.00 -10.08
C GLY A 285 -10.31 48.02 -9.96
N ARG A 286 -9.11 48.45 -9.52
CA ARG A 286 -7.99 47.50 -9.26
C ARG A 286 -8.28 46.59 -8.08
N LYS A 287 -8.99 47.10 -7.07
CA LYS A 287 -9.45 46.34 -5.93
C LYS A 287 -10.38 45.20 -6.37
N ASP A 288 -11.43 45.54 -7.13
CA ASP A 288 -12.41 44.55 -7.60
C ASP A 288 -11.72 43.47 -8.45
N PHE A 289 -10.83 43.87 -9.35
CA PHE A 289 -10.06 42.91 -10.16
C PHE A 289 -9.21 41.96 -9.31
N LEU A 290 -8.56 42.47 -8.25
CA LEU A 290 -7.76 41.66 -7.34
C LEU A 290 -8.63 40.71 -6.51
N GLU A 291 -9.78 41.18 -6.00
CA GLU A 291 -10.75 40.34 -5.29
C GLU A 291 -11.26 39.20 -6.18
N TRP A 292 -11.67 39.50 -7.41
CA TRP A 292 -12.12 38.48 -8.38
C TRP A 292 -11.01 37.48 -8.73
N SER A 293 -9.78 37.96 -8.89
CA SER A 293 -8.63 37.11 -9.21
C SER A 293 -8.26 36.17 -8.06
N LEU A 294 -8.25 36.68 -6.83
CA LEU A 294 -8.00 35.89 -5.61
C LEU A 294 -9.07 34.81 -5.40
N LEU A 295 -10.35 35.19 -5.54
CA LEU A 295 -11.47 34.24 -5.47
C LEU A 295 -11.34 33.15 -6.54
N ARG A 296 -11.04 33.53 -7.78
CA ARG A 296 -10.85 32.57 -8.88
C ARG A 296 -9.72 31.58 -8.59
N CYS A 297 -8.53 32.06 -8.20
CA CYS A 297 -7.40 31.18 -7.87
C CYS A 297 -7.73 30.26 -6.70
N TRP A 298 -8.36 30.78 -5.64
CA TRP A 298 -8.79 29.97 -4.50
C TRP A 298 -9.75 28.86 -4.94
N MET A 299 -10.74 29.18 -5.77
CA MET A 299 -11.68 28.19 -6.30
C MET A 299 -11.00 27.13 -7.17
N GLU A 300 -10.07 27.50 -8.05
CA GLU A 300 -9.35 26.55 -8.89
C GLU A 300 -8.55 25.53 -8.05
N VAL A 301 -7.88 25.98 -6.99
CA VAL A 301 -7.14 25.11 -6.05
C VAL A 301 -8.09 24.18 -5.30
N LYS A 302 -9.22 24.71 -4.80
CA LYS A 302 -10.23 23.94 -4.07
C LYS A 302 -10.90 22.88 -4.94
N ILE A 303 -11.21 23.21 -6.18
CA ILE A 303 -11.73 22.29 -7.19
C ILE A 303 -10.70 21.20 -7.51
N ALA A 304 -9.43 21.55 -7.69
CA ALA A 304 -8.37 20.56 -7.91
C ALA A 304 -8.21 19.60 -6.71
N SER A 305 -8.35 20.11 -5.48
CA SER A 305 -8.34 19.29 -4.27
C SER A 305 -9.53 18.33 -4.19
N LEU A 306 -10.74 18.78 -4.57
CA LEU A 306 -11.92 17.91 -4.71
C LEU A 306 -11.68 16.81 -5.74
N VAL A 307 -11.12 17.16 -6.89
CA VAL A 307 -10.76 16.18 -7.92
C VAL A 307 -9.79 15.16 -7.36
N LEU A 308 -8.73 15.58 -6.66
CA LEU A 308 -7.79 14.64 -6.05
C LEU A 308 -8.45 13.73 -5.00
N HIS A 309 -9.27 14.29 -4.12
CA HIS A 309 -9.94 13.55 -3.04
C HIS A 309 -10.95 12.53 -3.60
N TYR A 310 -11.80 12.95 -4.54
CA TYR A 310 -12.80 12.07 -5.11
C TYR A 310 -12.21 11.13 -6.16
N CYS A 311 -11.26 11.55 -7.01
CA CYS A 311 -10.70 10.72 -8.08
C CYS A 311 -9.77 9.62 -7.56
N ASN A 312 -8.95 9.89 -6.54
CA ASN A 312 -7.99 8.91 -6.03
C ASN A 312 -8.57 7.95 -4.97
N GLY A 313 -9.78 8.22 -4.45
CA GLY A 313 -10.36 7.42 -3.36
C GLY A 313 -9.44 7.37 -2.12
N PRO A 314 -9.81 6.61 -1.07
CA PRO A 314 -8.94 6.42 0.09
C PRO A 314 -7.84 5.42 -0.27
N MET A 315 -6.96 5.77 -1.22
CA MET A 315 -5.63 5.19 -1.29
C MET A 315 -4.73 6.06 -0.43
N GLY A 316 -4.21 5.48 0.64
CA GLY A 316 -3.29 6.14 1.56
C GLY A 316 -2.10 6.71 0.80
N PHE A 317 -2.12 8.02 0.60
CA PHE A 317 -0.92 8.82 0.44
C PHE A 317 -0.75 9.61 1.74
N TYR A 318 -0.02 8.99 2.68
CA TYR A 318 0.87 9.75 3.54
C TYR A 318 1.90 10.44 2.63
N ARG A 319 1.55 11.61 2.09
CA ARG A 319 2.52 12.66 1.80
C ARG A 319 2.26 13.75 2.82
N GLY A 320 3.32 14.10 3.55
CA GLY A 320 3.29 14.91 4.75
C GLY A 320 2.34 16.10 4.64
N SER A 321 1.35 16.10 5.52
CA SER A 321 0.74 17.34 5.99
C SER A 321 1.83 18.13 6.72
N PRO A 322 2.08 19.41 6.42
CA PRO A 322 2.78 20.27 7.36
C PRO A 322 1.83 20.48 8.53
N ARG A 323 2.11 19.82 9.66
CA ARG A 323 1.56 20.25 10.95
C ARG A 323 2.19 21.59 11.32
N GLY A 324 1.33 22.54 11.67
CA GLY A 324 1.62 23.72 12.48
C GLY A 324 0.41 24.64 12.45
N GLY A 325 -0.28 24.99 13.53
CA GLY A 325 -0.15 24.65 14.94
C GLY A 325 -1.42 25.07 15.68
N THR A 326 -1.72 24.33 16.75
CA THR A 326 -2.42 24.68 18.01
C THR A 326 -3.16 26.03 18.15
N CYS A 327 -4.41 25.95 18.62
CA CYS A 327 -4.94 26.65 19.81
C CYS A 327 -6.28 25.98 20.18
N ARG A 328 -6.26 25.00 21.08
CA ARG A 328 -6.69 25.09 22.50
C ARG A 328 -8.06 25.71 22.72
N ASN A 329 -8.93 24.89 23.31
CA ASN A 329 -10.19 25.23 23.95
C ASN A 329 -10.04 26.43 24.88
N HIS A 330 -10.99 27.36 24.79
CA HIS A 330 -11.53 28.02 25.98
C HIS A 330 -13.05 27.91 25.93
N SER A 331 -13.59 27.34 27.00
CA SER A 331 -14.96 27.48 27.46
C SER A 331 -15.38 28.95 27.44
N LEU A 332 -16.64 29.24 27.16
CA LEU A 332 -17.44 30.21 27.89
C LEU A 332 -18.92 30.06 27.50
N GLU A 333 -19.74 30.06 28.53
CA GLU A 333 -21.20 30.08 28.56
C GLU A 333 -21.76 31.26 27.74
N LEU A 334 -22.89 31.01 27.08
CA LEU A 334 -24.17 31.73 27.24
C LEU A 334 -25.27 30.98 26.48
#